data_AF-A0A8U0IKJ1-F1
#
_entry.id   AF-A0A8U0IKJ1-F1
#
_cell.length_a   1.000
_cell.length_b   1.000
_cell.length_c   1.000
_cell.angle_alpha   90.00
_cell.angle_beta   90.00
_cell.angle_gamma   90.00
#
_symmetry.space_group_name_H-M   'P 1'
#
loop_
_entity.id
_entity.type
_entity.pdbx_description
1 polymer ?
#
loop_
_entity_poly.entity_id
_entity_poly.type
_entity_poly.pdbx_seq_one_letter_code
_entity_poly.pdbx_strand_id
1 'polypeptide(L)'
;MDPRSRLAHNLTAESEAYGYTLTIWGSGAMLIYKVQTPDLFHILLLAFGAILGFAVLGAFAFQEMVREPAEDDTPLVVTSMVHVFSTLGNLVVGYVLVRFVVTHSTPGWLAFPLVGFQATFLYNVLLLLEDFLSERFVKETRFGEDLEESD
;
A
#
# COMPACT_ATOMS: atom_id res chain seq x y z
N MET A 1 17.01 7.31 -26.15
CA MET A 1 15.74 6.82 -25.58
C MET A 1 14.65 7.83 -25.93
N ASP A 2 13.57 7.39 -26.58
CA ASP A 2 12.42 8.24 -26.94
C ASP A 2 11.78 8.88 -25.68
N PRO A 3 11.25 10.11 -25.72
CA PRO A 3 10.64 10.75 -24.55
C PRO A 3 9.56 9.92 -23.86
N ARG A 4 8.76 9.14 -24.60
CA ARG A 4 7.73 8.26 -24.01
C ARG A 4 8.35 7.10 -23.26
N SER A 5 9.42 6.52 -23.80
CA SER A 5 10.17 5.44 -23.16
C SER A 5 10.87 5.90 -21.88
N ARG A 6 11.41 7.14 -21.86
CA ARG A 6 11.96 7.75 -20.64
C ARG A 6 10.88 8.02 -19.59
N LEU A 7 9.72 8.54 -20.01
CA LEU A 7 8.60 8.78 -19.11
C LEU A 7 8.08 7.48 -18.50
N ALA A 8 7.90 6.44 -19.31
CA ALA A 8 7.47 5.12 -18.84
C ALA A 8 8.45 4.54 -17.81
N HIS A 9 9.75 4.59 -18.10
CA HIS A 9 10.80 4.14 -17.17
C HIS A 9 10.76 4.90 -15.84
N ASN A 10 10.66 6.23 -15.87
CA ASN A 10 10.60 7.03 -14.65
C ASN A 10 9.33 6.74 -13.85
N LEU A 11 8.18 6.68 -14.53
CA LEU A 11 6.92 6.35 -13.88
C LEU A 11 6.97 4.98 -13.23
N THR A 12 7.52 3.95 -13.89
CA THR A 12 7.74 2.63 -13.28
C THR A 12 8.54 2.72 -11.99
N ALA A 13 9.71 3.36 -12.05
CA ALA A 13 10.64 3.41 -10.92
C ALA A 13 10.08 4.23 -9.74
N GLU A 14 9.28 5.26 -10.02
CA GLU A 14 8.66 6.09 -8.98
C GLU A 14 7.43 5.39 -8.37
N SER A 15 6.58 4.84 -9.21
CA SER A 15 5.33 4.14 -8.89
C SER A 15 5.43 3.14 -7.74
N GLU A 16 6.45 2.28 -7.79
CA GLU A 16 6.69 1.20 -6.83
C GLU A 16 6.95 1.72 -5.40
N ALA A 17 7.61 2.88 -5.27
CA ALA A 17 7.99 3.44 -3.97
C ALA A 17 6.99 4.49 -3.44
N TYR A 18 6.24 5.16 -4.33
CA TYR A 18 5.41 6.30 -3.92
C TYR A 18 4.04 5.91 -3.36
N GLY A 19 3.46 4.76 -3.73
CA GLY A 19 2.13 4.34 -3.25
C GLY A 19 2.04 4.30 -1.72
N TYR A 20 2.97 3.57 -1.07
CA TYR A 20 3.03 3.49 0.39
C TYR A 20 3.24 4.87 1.04
N THR A 21 4.13 5.67 0.44
CA THR A 21 4.43 7.02 0.91
C THR A 21 3.17 7.90 0.90
N LEU A 22 2.40 7.87 -0.19
CA LEU A 22 1.14 8.60 -0.31
C LEU A 22 0.10 8.12 0.72
N THR A 23 0.04 6.81 1.00
CA THR A 23 -0.85 6.26 2.03
C THR A 23 -0.50 6.76 3.43
N ILE A 24 0.77 6.71 3.83
CA ILE A 24 1.19 7.14 5.17
C ILE A 24 1.03 8.65 5.35
N TRP A 25 1.48 9.45 4.38
CA TRP A 25 1.32 10.90 4.44
C TRP A 25 -0.14 11.33 4.38
N GLY A 26 -0.95 10.71 3.52
CA GLY A 26 -2.39 10.98 3.46
C GLY A 26 -3.09 10.62 4.77
N SER A 27 -2.72 9.49 5.38
CA SER A 27 -3.21 9.08 6.71
C SER A 27 -2.82 10.06 7.81
N GLY A 28 -1.56 10.53 7.81
CA GLY A 28 -1.08 11.58 8.70
C GLY A 28 -1.85 12.89 8.52
N ALA A 29 -2.09 13.31 7.28
CA ALA A 29 -2.85 14.52 6.96
C ALA A 29 -4.30 14.42 7.46
N MET A 30 -4.95 13.25 7.37
CA MET A 30 -6.29 13.03 7.93
C MET A 30 -6.32 13.17 9.45
N LEU A 31 -5.30 12.66 10.15
CA LEU A 31 -5.16 12.81 11.60
C LEU A 31 -4.92 14.26 11.99
N ILE A 32 -4.04 14.98 11.28
CA ILE A 32 -3.80 16.42 11.47
C ILE A 32 -5.10 17.20 11.26
N TYR A 33 -5.85 16.92 10.21
CA TYR A 33 -7.13 17.58 9.95
C TYR A 33 -8.13 17.42 11.11
N LYS A 34 -8.10 16.29 11.82
CA LYS A 34 -8.98 16.02 12.97
C LYS A 34 -8.46 16.52 14.31
N VAL A 35 -7.17 16.39 14.58
CA VAL A 35 -6.56 16.68 15.89
C VAL A 35 -5.88 18.05 15.92
N GLN A 36 -5.84 18.76 14.77
CA GLN A 36 -5.20 20.06 14.53
C GLN A 36 -3.68 20.01 14.61
N THR A 37 -3.11 19.81 15.80
CA THR A 37 -1.66 19.83 16.00
C THR A 37 -1.23 18.63 16.85
N PRO A 38 -0.79 17.53 16.23
CA PRO A 38 -0.21 16.39 16.95
C PRO A 38 1.07 16.82 17.66
N ASP A 39 1.23 16.41 18.93
CA ASP A 39 2.53 16.51 19.61
C ASP A 39 3.45 15.33 19.23
N LEU A 40 4.67 15.32 19.78
CA LEU A 40 5.66 14.27 19.53
C LEU A 40 5.15 12.87 19.91
N PHE A 41 4.37 12.75 20.98
CA PHE A 41 3.84 11.46 21.43
C PHE A 41 2.90 10.85 20.40
N HIS A 42 2.01 11.66 19.82
CA HIS A 42 1.11 11.24 18.75
C HIS A 42 1.86 10.81 17.48
N ILE A 43 2.92 11.54 17.10
CA ILE A 43 3.76 11.20 15.95
C ILE A 43 4.47 9.85 16.15
N LEU A 44 5.03 9.64 17.35
CA LEU A 44 5.69 8.37 17.69
C LEU A 44 4.71 7.21 17.70
N LEU A 45 3.47 7.41 18.16
CA LEU A 45 2.44 6.38 18.12
C LEU A 45 2.03 6.00 16.69
N LEU A 46 1.92 6.97 15.78
CA LEU A 46 1.66 6.69 14.36
C LEU A 46 2.77 5.81 13.77
N ALA A 47 4.02 6.19 14.00
CA ALA A 47 5.18 5.41 13.56
C ALA A 47 5.20 4.01 14.18
N PHE A 48 4.91 3.91 15.48
CA PHE A 48 4.82 2.64 16.20
C PHE A 48 3.76 1.72 15.59
N GLY A 49 2.57 2.26 15.29
CA GLY A 49 1.51 1.52 14.61
C GLY A 49 1.97 0.96 13.25
N ALA A 50 2.63 1.79 12.44
CA ALA A 50 3.16 1.37 11.14
C ALA A 50 4.20 0.25 11.27
N ILE A 51 5.13 0.36 12.23
CA ILE A 51 6.11 -0.68 12.55
C ILE A 51 5.42 -1.98 12.94
N LEU A 52 4.36 -1.94 13.76
CA LEU A 52 3.59 -3.12 14.10
C LEU A 52 2.91 -3.76 12.88
N GLY A 53 2.42 -2.94 11.93
CA GLY A 53 1.85 -3.43 10.67
C GLY A 53 2.87 -4.24 9.87
N PHE A 54 4.08 -3.70 9.71
CA PHE A 54 5.19 -4.44 9.10
C PHE A 54 5.59 -5.68 9.90
N ALA A 55 5.65 -5.59 11.23
CA ALA A 55 6.02 -6.73 12.06
C ALA A 55 5.04 -7.90 11.92
N VAL A 56 3.73 -7.62 11.88
CA VAL A 56 2.70 -8.64 11.65
C VAL A 56 2.86 -9.26 10.27
N LEU A 57 2.96 -8.44 9.22
CA LEU A 57 3.13 -8.95 7.86
C LEU A 57 4.42 -9.74 7.69
N GLY A 58 5.52 -9.26 8.24
CA GLY A 58 6.81 -9.94 8.22
C GLY A 58 6.76 -11.30 8.94
N ALA A 59 6.10 -11.38 10.10
CA ALA A 59 5.90 -12.64 10.79
C ALA A 59 5.09 -13.65 9.96
N PHE A 60 4.07 -13.19 9.23
CA PHE A 60 3.30 -14.03 8.32
C PHE A 60 4.06 -14.45 7.06
N ALA A 61 4.81 -13.52 6.46
CA ALA A 61 5.48 -13.73 5.17
C ALA A 61 6.73 -14.61 5.28
N PHE A 62 7.55 -14.40 6.32
CA PHE A 62 8.85 -15.04 6.38
C PHE A 62 8.84 -16.33 7.21
N GLN A 63 7.92 -16.50 8.18
CA GLN A 63 7.82 -17.62 9.14
C GLN A 63 9.11 -17.97 9.94
N GLU A 64 10.25 -17.42 9.54
CA GLU A 64 11.61 -17.60 10.04
C GLU A 64 12.26 -16.21 10.21
N MET A 65 13.14 -16.06 11.20
CA MET A 65 13.72 -14.74 11.54
C MET A 65 14.70 -14.18 10.49
N VAL A 66 15.21 -15.00 9.58
CA VAL A 66 16.19 -14.60 8.55
C VAL A 66 15.96 -15.43 7.29
N ARG A 67 15.72 -14.78 6.15
CA ARG A 67 15.63 -15.41 4.83
C ARG A 67 16.15 -14.45 3.76
N GLU A 68 16.83 -14.98 2.75
CA GLU A 68 17.23 -14.18 1.58
C GLU A 68 16.00 -13.88 0.71
N PRO A 69 15.81 -12.63 0.27
CA PRO A 69 14.78 -12.30 -0.72
C PRO A 69 15.07 -13.08 -2.02
N ALA A 70 14.05 -13.74 -2.58
CA ALA A 70 14.15 -14.28 -3.93
C ALA A 70 14.05 -13.12 -4.95
N GLU A 71 14.88 -13.13 -5.99
CA GLU A 71 14.66 -12.27 -7.16
C GLU A 71 13.37 -12.72 -7.86
N ASP A 72 12.41 -11.81 -8.02
CA ASP A 72 11.15 -12.08 -8.70
C ASP A 72 11.16 -11.36 -10.06
N ASP A 73 11.10 -12.14 -11.14
CA ASP A 73 11.10 -11.67 -12.55
C ASP A 73 9.66 -11.41 -13.03
N THR A 74 8.83 -10.77 -12.21
CA THR A 74 7.41 -10.54 -12.54
C THR A 74 7.25 -9.39 -13.56
N PRO A 75 6.52 -9.61 -14.67
CA PRO A 75 6.36 -8.59 -15.71
C PRO A 75 5.53 -7.40 -15.21
N LEU A 76 6.08 -6.20 -15.36
CA LEU A 76 5.45 -4.93 -14.97
C LEU A 76 4.14 -4.65 -15.72
N VAL A 77 3.03 -4.68 -14.98
CA VAL A 77 1.71 -4.30 -15.48
C VAL A 77 1.49 -2.80 -15.26
N VAL A 78 1.51 -2.01 -16.33
CA VAL A 78 1.44 -0.53 -16.30
C VAL A 78 0.18 0.00 -15.57
N THR A 79 -0.94 -0.74 -15.57
CA THR A 79 -2.14 -0.36 -14.83
C THR A 79 -1.99 -0.46 -13.30
N SER A 80 -0.96 -1.14 -12.80
CA SER A 80 -0.63 -1.24 -11.36
C SER A 80 0.27 -0.11 -10.86
N MET A 81 0.74 0.79 -11.75
CA MET A 81 1.80 1.75 -11.43
C MET A 81 1.54 2.58 -10.17
N VAL A 82 0.37 3.17 -9.97
CA VAL A 82 0.17 4.00 -8.76
C VAL A 82 -0.44 3.19 -7.60
N HIS A 83 -0.52 1.86 -7.72
CA HIS A 83 -1.23 0.98 -6.79
C HIS A 83 -2.54 1.63 -6.35
N VAL A 84 -3.34 2.07 -7.33
CA VAL A 84 -4.39 3.08 -7.14
C VAL A 84 -5.41 2.57 -6.13
N PHE A 85 -5.77 1.29 -6.22
CA PHE A 85 -6.73 0.67 -5.32
C PHE A 85 -6.11 0.44 -3.93
N SER A 86 -4.85 0.03 -3.84
CA SER A 86 -4.12 -0.07 -2.58
C SER A 86 -3.95 1.26 -1.88
N THR A 87 -3.68 2.33 -2.63
CA THR A 87 -3.43 3.66 -2.09
C THR A 87 -4.74 4.34 -1.71
N LEU A 88 -5.67 4.49 -2.66
CA LEU A 88 -6.93 5.19 -2.43
C LEU A 88 -7.89 4.39 -1.57
N GLY A 89 -8.00 3.07 -1.80
CA GLY A 89 -8.85 2.19 -1.00
C GLY A 89 -8.43 2.20 0.46
N ASN A 90 -7.12 2.19 0.72
CA ASN A 90 -6.58 2.32 2.06
C ASN A 90 -6.94 3.67 2.70
N LEU A 91 -6.75 4.79 1.98
CA LEU A 91 -7.12 6.11 2.50
C LEU A 91 -8.61 6.22 2.83
N VAL A 92 -9.49 5.60 2.05
CA VAL A 92 -10.93 5.54 2.35
C VAL A 92 -11.18 4.78 3.65
N VAL A 93 -10.54 3.63 3.86
CA VAL A 93 -10.66 2.86 5.10
C VAL A 93 -10.09 3.65 6.29
N GLY A 94 -8.94 4.30 6.11
CA GLY A 94 -8.32 5.17 7.11
C GLY A 94 -9.22 6.34 7.51
N TYR A 95 -9.91 6.97 6.55
CA TYR A 95 -10.88 8.02 6.83
C TYR A 95 -12.04 7.53 7.70
N VAL A 96 -12.61 6.36 7.37
CA VAL A 96 -13.70 5.74 8.15
C VAL A 96 -13.21 5.40 9.56
N LEU A 97 -12.00 4.84 9.69
CA LEU A 97 -11.39 4.50 10.97
C LEU A 97 -11.20 5.75 11.84
N VAL A 98 -10.60 6.82 11.31
CA VAL A 98 -10.42 8.08 12.02
C VAL A 98 -11.76 8.64 12.48
N ARG A 99 -12.77 8.65 11.60
CA ARG A 99 -14.13 9.09 11.96
C ARG A 99 -14.72 8.25 13.09
N PHE A 100 -14.58 6.93 13.02
CA PHE A 100 -15.15 6.02 14.00
C PHE A 100 -14.49 6.19 15.38
N VAL A 101 -13.16 6.16 15.44
CA VAL A 101 -12.38 6.23 16.69
C VAL A 101 -12.61 7.56 17.41
N VAL A 102 -12.61 8.67 16.67
CA VAL A 102 -12.79 10.02 17.25
C VAL A 102 -14.22 10.28 17.71
N THR A 103 -15.23 9.67 17.07
CA THR A 103 -16.64 9.91 17.42
C THR A 103 -17.09 9.14 18.67
N HIS A 104 -16.52 7.97 18.97
CA HIS A 104 -16.99 7.07 20.02
C HIS A 104 -16.33 7.24 21.40
N SER A 105 -15.88 8.45 21.77
CA SER A 105 -15.22 8.73 23.05
C SER A 105 -13.94 7.91 23.31
N THR A 106 -13.32 7.37 22.26
CA THR A 106 -12.01 6.72 22.36
C THR A 106 -10.96 7.79 22.68
N PRO A 107 -9.99 7.52 23.56
CA PRO A 107 -8.86 8.43 23.75
C PRO A 107 -8.22 8.81 22.42
N GLY A 108 -8.15 10.11 22.11
CA GLY A 108 -7.71 10.60 20.79
C GLY A 108 -6.32 10.12 20.37
N TRP A 109 -5.46 9.79 21.34
CA TRP A 109 -4.13 9.21 21.09
C TRP A 109 -4.18 7.82 20.45
N LEU A 110 -5.23 7.01 20.70
CA LEU A 110 -5.38 5.67 20.12
C LEU A 110 -5.64 5.70 18.61
N ALA A 111 -6.11 6.82 18.06
CA ALA A 111 -6.31 6.93 16.62
C ALA A 111 -4.98 6.83 15.85
N PHE A 112 -3.89 7.35 16.40
CA PHE A 112 -2.58 7.41 15.75
C PHE A 112 -1.97 6.02 15.49
N PRO A 113 -1.79 5.14 16.51
CA PRO A 113 -1.21 3.82 16.26
C PRO A 113 -2.15 2.93 15.45
N LEU A 114 -3.48 3.06 15.61
CA LEU A 114 -4.44 2.29 14.81
C LEU A 114 -4.39 2.67 13.33
N VAL A 115 -4.32 3.96 13.03
CA VAL A 115 -4.20 4.45 11.65
C VAL A 115 -2.84 4.08 11.06
N GLY A 116 -1.75 4.21 11.80
CA GLY A 116 -0.42 3.80 11.31
C GLY A 116 -0.36 2.31 10.98
N PHE A 117 -0.92 1.48 11.87
CA PHE A 117 -1.05 0.04 11.66
C PHE A 117 -1.92 -0.26 10.44
N GLN A 118 -3.12 0.30 10.38
CA GLN A 118 -4.05 0.08 9.27
C GLN A 118 -3.47 0.54 7.94
N ALA A 119 -2.88 1.72 7.89
CA ALA A 119 -2.24 2.28 6.70
C ALA A 119 -1.17 1.34 6.17
N THR A 120 -0.33 0.77 7.05
CA THR A 120 0.73 -0.14 6.62
C THR A 120 0.21 -1.51 6.27
N PHE A 121 -0.57 -2.11 7.17
CA PHE A 121 -1.08 -3.46 6.99
C PHE A 121 -1.96 -3.57 5.74
N LEU A 122 -2.95 -2.68 5.62
CA LEU A 122 -3.91 -2.76 4.53
C LEU A 122 -3.29 -2.38 3.19
N TYR A 123 -2.31 -1.46 3.14
CA TYR A 123 -1.64 -1.11 1.89
C TYR A 123 -0.99 -2.35 1.28
N ASN A 124 -0.20 -3.07 2.09
CA ASN A 124 0.50 -4.27 1.64
C ASN A 124 -0.47 -5.42 1.30
N VAL A 125 -1.58 -5.57 2.03
CA VAL A 125 -2.59 -6.60 1.71
C VAL A 125 -3.31 -6.27 0.39
N LEU A 126 -3.71 -5.02 0.20
CA LEU A 126 -4.34 -4.60 -1.05
C LEU A 126 -3.35 -4.68 -2.23
N LEU A 127 -2.08 -4.37 -1.98
CA LEU A 127 -1.00 -4.47 -2.96
C LEU A 127 -0.86 -5.91 -3.43
N LEU A 128 -0.76 -6.86 -2.49
CA LEU A 128 -0.73 -8.29 -2.80
C LEU A 128 -1.95 -8.74 -3.61
N LEU A 129 -3.14 -8.19 -3.32
CA LEU A 129 -4.36 -8.48 -4.07
C LEU A 129 -4.33 -7.87 -5.48
N GLU A 130 -3.85 -6.63 -5.65
CA GLU A 130 -3.67 -5.98 -6.95
C GLU A 130 -2.70 -6.78 -7.81
N ASP A 131 -1.58 -7.23 -7.25
CA ASP A 131 -0.56 -8.01 -7.95
C ASP A 131 -1.13 -9.37 -8.38
N PHE A 132 -1.81 -10.08 -7.47
CA PHE A 132 -2.47 -11.36 -7.77
C PHE A 132 -3.52 -11.23 -8.90
N LEU A 133 -4.32 -10.17 -8.89
CA LEU A 133 -5.31 -9.92 -9.94
C LEU A 133 -4.65 -9.53 -11.27
N SER A 134 -3.57 -8.75 -11.21
CA SER A 134 -2.81 -8.33 -12.39
C SER A 134 -2.16 -9.52 -13.09
N GLU A 135 -1.51 -10.41 -12.34
CA GLU A 135 -0.93 -11.65 -12.88
C GLU A 135 -1.99 -12.53 -13.55
N ARG A 136 -3.15 -12.69 -12.90
CA ARG A 136 -4.25 -13.50 -13.44
C ARG A 136 -4.79 -12.92 -14.74
N PHE A 137 -4.95 -11.60 -14.81
CA PHE A 137 -5.41 -10.92 -16.01
C PHE A 137 -4.43 -11.07 -17.18
N VAL A 138 -3.12 -10.89 -16.93
CA VAL A 138 -2.07 -11.08 -17.94
C VAL A 138 -2.03 -12.52 -18.45
N LYS A 139 -2.20 -13.50 -17.57
CA LYS A 139 -2.24 -14.91 -17.96
C LYS A 139 -3.44 -15.18 -18.87
N GLU A 140 -4.62 -14.69 -18.50
CA GLU A 140 -5.86 -14.89 -19.26
C GLU A 140 -5.81 -14.23 -20.66
N THR A 141 -5.17 -13.07 -20.81
CA THR A 141 -4.97 -12.46 -22.13
C THR A 141 -3.92 -13.15 -22.99
N ARG A 142 -2.79 -13.61 -22.41
CA ARG A 142 -1.77 -14.37 -23.16
C ARG A 142 -2.29 -15.71 -23.70
N PHE A 143 -3.08 -16.45 -22.90
CA PHE A 143 -3.72 -17.68 -23.38
C PHE A 143 -4.77 -17.44 -24.47
N GLY A 144 -5.28 -16.21 -24.61
CA GLY A 144 -6.15 -15.81 -25.71
C GLY A 144 -5.40 -15.62 -27.04
N GLU A 145 -4.19 -15.05 -26.99
CA GLU A 145 -3.34 -14.85 -28.18
C GLU A 145 -2.81 -16.18 -28.75
N ASP A 146 -2.46 -17.15 -27.90
CA ASP A 146 -1.96 -18.47 -28.34
C ASP A 146 -3.04 -19.31 -29.08
N LEU A 147 -4.33 -19.00 -28.90
CA LEU A 147 -5.42 -19.69 -29.59
C LEU A 147 -5.77 -19.04 -30.94
N GLU A 148 -5.53 -17.73 -31.11
CA GLU A 148 -5.80 -17.01 -32.37
C GLU A 148 -4.70 -17.21 -33.43
N GLU A 149 -3.47 -17.61 -33.05
CA GLU A 149 -2.41 -17.96 -34.01
C GLU A 149 -2.49 -19.40 -34.56
N SER A 150 -3.50 -20.18 -34.14
CA SER A 150 -3.64 -21.61 -34.51
C SER A 150 -4.73 -21.94 -35.55
N ASP A 151 -5.43 -20.92 -36.09
CA ASP A 151 -6.44 -21.04 -37.16
C ASP A 151 -5.95 -20.42 -38.49
#